data_AF-A0A7S0R8I3-F1
#
_entry.id   AF-A0A7S0R8I3-F1
#
_cell.length_a   1.000
_cell.length_b   1.000
_cell.length_c   1.000
_cell.angle_alpha   90.00
_cell.angle_beta   90.00
_cell.angle_gamma   90.00
#
_symmetry.space_group_name_H-M   'P 1'
#
loop_
_entity.id
_entity.type
_entity.pdbx_description
1 polymer ?
#
loop_
_entity_poly.entity_id
_entity_poly.type
_entity_poly.pdbx_seq_one_letter_code
_entity_poly.pdbx_strand_id
1 'polypeptide(L)'
;MGDLVSESLVKKLNSDKILFSDAGPTIPGITVEHMKKYLMELCWAVAKGNLMPEKFVVGVKAAGFSGEELSSCLADVIWYMGVALEDAENKDGRARLVEMTKEAVSGALTTTRMLMERCESDFLEQIGAIAGGSQMFYKKQVKVNTKMLYLQNKFNLLREESEGYSKVITTLNRFGKDTITAETAAAEISTIQSLIGYFDLDPNRVFDLFLDCFESQPTN
;
A
#
# COMPACT_ATOMS: atom_id res chain seq x y z
N MET A 1 19.69 -12.28 -27.68
CA MET A 1 20.13 -12.20 -26.27
C MET A 1 19.69 -13.51 -25.62
N GLY A 2 20.61 -14.44 -25.35
CA GLY A 2 20.27 -15.81 -24.96
C GLY A 2 19.50 -15.91 -23.64
N ASP A 3 18.83 -17.05 -23.43
CA ASP A 3 18.17 -17.41 -22.17
C ASP A 3 19.22 -17.55 -21.08
N LEU A 4 19.01 -16.90 -19.93
CA LEU A 4 19.89 -16.98 -18.77
C LEU A 4 19.63 -18.26 -17.97
N VAL A 5 18.38 -18.73 -17.98
CA VAL A 5 17.95 -19.99 -17.39
C VAL A 5 17.91 -21.09 -18.45
N SER A 6 19.06 -21.71 -18.70
CA SER A 6 19.14 -22.87 -19.61
C SER A 6 18.51 -24.14 -19.01
N GLU A 7 18.05 -25.06 -19.85
CA GLU A 7 17.56 -26.38 -19.40
C GLU A 7 18.61 -27.14 -18.58
N SER A 8 19.90 -26.94 -18.89
CA SER A 8 21.00 -27.55 -18.14
C SER A 8 21.08 -27.03 -16.70
N LEU A 9 20.79 -25.74 -16.50
CA LEU A 9 20.75 -25.12 -15.18
C LEU A 9 19.58 -25.66 -14.37
N VAL A 10 18.39 -25.74 -14.98
CA VAL A 10 17.19 -26.29 -14.34
C VAL A 10 17.41 -27.73 -13.91
N LYS A 11 17.99 -28.58 -14.76
CA LYS A 11 18.34 -29.97 -14.41
C LYS A 11 19.33 -30.05 -13.25
N LYS A 12 20.32 -29.14 -13.19
CA LYS A 12 21.29 -29.10 -12.08
C LYS A 12 20.64 -28.65 -10.76
N LEU A 13 19.71 -27.69 -10.80
CA LEU A 13 18.94 -27.25 -9.64
C LEU A 13 18.02 -28.36 -9.12
N ASN A 14 17.27 -29.04 -10.00
CA ASN A 14 16.40 -30.16 -9.60
C ASN A 14 17.18 -31.37 -9.05
N SER A 15 18.43 -31.55 -9.46
CA SER A 15 19.29 -32.66 -9.00
C SER A 15 20.22 -32.30 -7.84
N ASP A 16 20.00 -31.15 -7.19
CA ASP A 16 20.79 -30.66 -6.05
C ASP A 16 22.31 -30.54 -6.32
N LYS A 17 22.69 -30.42 -7.59
CA LYS A 17 24.08 -30.23 -8.00
C LYS A 17 24.56 -28.79 -7.87
N ILE A 18 23.64 -27.86 -7.64
CA ILE A 18 23.92 -26.46 -7.35
C ILE A 18 23.42 -26.20 -5.93
N LEU A 19 24.35 -25.86 -5.06
CA LEU A 19 24.06 -25.47 -3.69
C LEU A 19 24.43 -24.00 -3.52
N PHE A 20 23.75 -23.36 -2.59
CA PHE A 20 24.18 -22.07 -2.08
C PHE A 20 25.54 -22.19 -1.39
N SER A 21 26.41 -21.20 -1.59
CA SER A 21 27.73 -21.12 -0.96
C SER A 21 27.94 -19.71 -0.44
N ASP A 22 28.40 -19.59 0.81
CA ASP A 22 28.77 -18.29 1.42
C ASP A 22 30.03 -17.67 0.78
N ALA A 23 30.75 -18.43 -0.06
CA ALA A 23 31.98 -17.99 -0.71
C ALA A 23 31.75 -17.16 -2.00
N GLY A 24 30.50 -17.03 -2.47
CA GLY A 24 30.14 -16.26 -3.67
C GLY A 24 29.13 -16.98 -4.58
N PRO A 25 28.70 -16.33 -5.67
CA PRO A 25 27.70 -16.88 -6.59
C PRO A 25 28.21 -18.17 -7.24
N THR A 26 27.41 -19.23 -7.14
CA THR A 26 27.70 -20.55 -7.73
C THR A 26 27.16 -20.69 -9.15
N ILE A 27 26.38 -19.71 -9.62
CA ILE A 27 25.91 -19.61 -11.01
C ILE A 27 26.67 -18.50 -11.73
N PRO A 28 27.60 -18.83 -12.65
CA PRO A 28 28.39 -17.83 -13.35
C PRO A 28 27.55 -17.07 -14.39
N GLY A 29 27.86 -15.78 -14.60
CA GLY A 29 27.28 -14.96 -15.66
C GLY A 29 25.99 -14.22 -15.28
N ILE A 30 25.50 -14.37 -14.05
CA ILE A 30 24.35 -13.60 -13.55
C ILE A 30 24.88 -12.37 -12.81
N THR A 31 24.58 -11.19 -13.35
CA THR A 31 24.91 -9.89 -12.75
C THR A 31 23.64 -9.15 -12.31
N VAL A 32 23.78 -8.08 -11.51
CA VAL A 32 22.66 -7.24 -11.06
C VAL A 32 21.88 -6.66 -12.25
N GLU A 33 22.56 -6.32 -13.35
CA GLU A 33 21.95 -5.81 -14.59
C GLU A 33 20.93 -6.78 -15.19
N HIS A 34 21.16 -8.09 -15.03
CA HIS A 34 20.32 -9.13 -15.59
C HIS A 34 19.38 -9.76 -14.55
N MET A 35 19.37 -9.27 -13.30
CA MET A 35 18.61 -9.85 -12.19
C MET A 35 17.12 -10.01 -12.53
N LYS A 36 16.48 -8.96 -13.06
CA LYS A 36 15.05 -8.99 -13.40
C LYS A 36 14.73 -10.07 -14.43
N LYS A 37 15.56 -10.16 -15.49
CA LYS A 37 15.41 -11.16 -16.54
C LYS A 37 15.60 -12.57 -15.98
N TYR A 38 16.62 -12.78 -15.16
CA TYR A 38 16.89 -14.06 -14.52
C TYR A 38 15.73 -14.51 -13.61
N LEU A 39 15.25 -13.63 -12.72
CA LEU A 39 14.12 -13.93 -11.83
C LEU A 39 12.86 -14.28 -12.63
N MET A 40 12.58 -13.54 -13.70
CA MET A 40 11.43 -13.79 -14.58
C MET A 40 11.52 -15.16 -15.24
N GLU A 41 12.65 -15.50 -15.85
CA GLU A 41 12.86 -16.80 -16.49
C GLU A 41 12.79 -17.96 -15.48
N LEU A 42 13.32 -17.76 -14.27
CA LEU A 42 13.26 -18.75 -13.21
C LEU A 42 11.82 -18.98 -12.73
N CYS A 43 11.02 -17.90 -12.60
CA CYS A 43 9.60 -18.01 -12.29
C CYS A 43 8.82 -18.73 -13.39
N TRP A 44 9.12 -18.45 -14.66
CA TRP A 44 8.53 -19.19 -15.79
C TRP A 44 8.90 -20.66 -15.80
N ALA A 45 10.14 -21.01 -15.43
CA ALA A 45 10.56 -22.40 -15.32
C ALA A 45 9.74 -23.15 -14.25
N VAL A 46 9.42 -22.49 -13.13
CA VAL A 46 8.53 -23.04 -12.10
C VAL A 46 7.09 -23.14 -12.60
N ALA A 47 6.55 -22.07 -13.19
CA ALA A 47 5.18 -22.05 -13.71
C ALA A 47 4.93 -23.14 -14.76
N LYS A 48 5.90 -23.41 -15.64
CA LYS A 48 5.85 -24.48 -16.65
C LYS A 48 6.06 -25.89 -16.06
N GLY A 49 6.46 -26.01 -14.79
CA GLY A 49 6.73 -27.29 -14.13
C GLY A 49 8.12 -27.88 -14.41
N ASN A 50 9.01 -27.11 -15.05
CA ASN A 50 10.38 -27.54 -15.33
C ASN A 50 11.26 -27.47 -14.07
N LEU A 51 11.01 -26.50 -13.18
CA LEU A 51 11.72 -26.31 -11.91
C LEU A 51 10.76 -26.55 -10.74
N MET A 52 11.20 -27.33 -9.74
CA MET A 52 10.42 -27.52 -8.52
C MET A 52 10.35 -26.22 -7.70
N PRO A 53 9.18 -25.85 -7.12
CA PRO A 53 9.01 -24.63 -6.32
C PRO A 53 10.06 -24.44 -5.21
N GLU A 54 10.41 -25.51 -4.50
CA GLU A 54 11.41 -25.51 -3.42
C GLU A 54 12.81 -25.12 -3.91
N LYS A 55 13.15 -25.47 -5.15
CA LYS A 55 14.48 -25.22 -5.75
C LYS A 55 14.63 -23.79 -6.25
N PHE A 56 13.54 -23.03 -6.34
CA PHE A 56 13.56 -21.61 -6.69
C PHE A 56 14.43 -20.81 -5.72
N VAL A 57 14.25 -21.04 -4.41
CA VAL A 57 15.00 -20.32 -3.36
C VAL A 57 16.49 -20.58 -3.49
N VAL A 58 16.87 -21.83 -3.76
CA VAL A 58 18.27 -22.23 -3.99
C VAL A 58 18.82 -21.52 -5.22
N GLY A 59 18.08 -21.45 -6.32
CA GLY A 59 18.51 -20.76 -7.55
C GLY A 59 18.80 -19.27 -7.32
N VAL A 60 17.92 -18.57 -6.62
CA VAL A 60 18.10 -17.14 -6.31
C VAL A 60 19.29 -16.91 -5.37
N LYS A 61 19.43 -17.71 -4.31
CA LYS A 61 20.57 -17.60 -3.38
C LYS A 61 21.90 -17.97 -4.05
N ALA A 62 21.90 -19.02 -4.88
CA ALA A 62 23.07 -19.45 -5.65
C ALA A 62 23.54 -18.41 -6.68
N ALA A 63 22.62 -17.58 -7.19
CA ALA A 63 22.96 -16.43 -8.02
C ALA A 63 23.60 -15.26 -7.22
N GLY A 64 23.67 -15.36 -5.89
CA GLY A 64 24.29 -14.36 -5.01
C GLY A 64 23.42 -13.14 -4.73
N PHE A 65 22.13 -13.19 -5.07
CA PHE A 65 21.22 -12.07 -4.82
C PHE A 65 20.73 -12.07 -3.37
N SER A 66 20.77 -10.91 -2.74
CA SER A 66 20.22 -10.68 -1.40
C SER A 66 19.88 -9.19 -1.21
N GLY A 67 19.14 -8.87 -0.15
CA GLY A 67 18.81 -7.49 0.22
C GLY A 67 17.47 -6.99 -0.29
N GLU A 68 17.21 -5.70 -0.04
CA GLU A 68 15.90 -5.07 -0.28
C GLU A 68 15.59 -4.92 -1.78
N GLU A 69 16.60 -4.67 -2.61
CA GLU A 69 16.44 -4.54 -4.06
C GLU A 69 15.94 -5.85 -4.69
N LEU A 70 16.44 -6.99 -4.22
CA LEU A 70 15.96 -8.32 -4.61
C LEU A 70 14.49 -8.49 -4.20
N SER A 71 14.15 -8.20 -2.93
CA SER A 71 12.78 -8.36 -2.44
C SER A 71 11.78 -7.52 -3.23
N SER A 72 12.16 -6.28 -3.55
CA SER A 72 11.38 -5.37 -4.38
C SER A 72 11.20 -5.91 -5.80
N CYS A 73 12.29 -6.27 -6.49
CA CYS A 73 12.23 -6.79 -7.85
C CYS A 73 11.49 -8.13 -7.94
N LEU A 74 11.68 -9.01 -6.97
CA LEU A 74 11.00 -10.30 -6.91
C LEU A 74 9.49 -10.12 -6.72
N ALA A 75 9.06 -9.16 -5.89
CA ALA A 75 7.65 -8.86 -5.72
C ALA A 75 7.01 -8.33 -7.02
N ASP A 76 7.72 -7.48 -7.79
CA ASP A 76 7.26 -7.03 -9.12
C ASP A 76 7.13 -8.19 -10.11
N VAL A 77 8.12 -9.10 -10.12
CA VAL A 77 8.11 -10.29 -10.98
C VAL A 77 6.97 -11.24 -10.60
N ILE A 78 6.77 -11.51 -9.31
CA ILE A 78 5.67 -12.36 -8.81
C ILE A 78 4.31 -11.76 -9.19
N TRP A 79 4.14 -10.44 -9.05
CA TRP A 79 2.93 -9.76 -9.49
C TRP A 79 2.69 -9.95 -10.98
N TYR A 80 3.69 -9.68 -11.82
CA TYR A 80 3.58 -9.87 -13.27
C TYR A 80 3.23 -11.32 -13.64
N MET A 81 3.87 -12.29 -13.00
CA MET A 81 3.59 -13.71 -13.20
C MET A 81 2.19 -14.11 -12.75
N GLY A 82 1.70 -13.50 -11.67
CA GLY A 82 0.33 -13.72 -11.16
C GLY A 82 -0.72 -13.26 -12.16
N VAL A 83 -0.49 -12.13 -12.84
CA VAL A 83 -1.35 -11.62 -13.92
C VAL A 83 -1.21 -12.48 -15.18
N ALA A 84 0.01 -12.83 -15.57
CA ALA A 84 0.25 -13.64 -16.77
C ALA A 84 -0.34 -15.06 -16.69
N LEU A 85 -0.60 -15.57 -15.48
CA LEU A 85 -1.17 -16.90 -15.22
C LEU A 85 -2.61 -16.83 -14.69
N GLU A 86 -3.33 -15.75 -14.99
CA GLU A 86 -4.74 -15.58 -14.57
C GLU A 86 -5.69 -16.47 -15.38
N ASP A 87 -5.32 -16.83 -16.61
CA ASP A 87 -6.13 -17.67 -17.49
C ASP A 87 -6.46 -19.04 -16.89
N ALA A 88 -7.70 -19.50 -17.11
CA ALA A 88 -8.21 -20.76 -16.56
C ALA A 88 -7.44 -22.01 -17.03
N GLU A 89 -6.72 -21.94 -18.14
CA GLU A 89 -5.85 -23.01 -18.66
C GLU A 89 -4.54 -23.13 -17.87
N ASN A 90 -4.14 -22.09 -17.14
CA ASN A 90 -2.88 -22.01 -16.42
C ASN A 90 -3.01 -22.31 -14.91
N LYS A 91 -4.10 -22.96 -14.47
CA LYS A 91 -4.35 -23.27 -13.05
C LYS A 91 -3.19 -24.01 -12.38
N ASP A 92 -2.59 -24.98 -13.06
CA ASP A 92 -1.46 -25.74 -12.52
C ASP A 92 -0.20 -24.87 -12.38
N GLY A 93 0.03 -23.97 -13.35
CA GLY A 93 1.14 -23.01 -13.29
C GLY A 93 0.95 -22.00 -12.17
N ARG A 94 -0.28 -21.52 -11.96
CA ARG A 94 -0.65 -20.64 -10.85
C ARG A 94 -0.46 -21.31 -9.50
N ALA A 95 -0.87 -22.58 -9.36
CA ALA A 95 -0.65 -23.34 -8.12
C ALA A 95 0.83 -23.48 -7.78
N ARG A 96 1.69 -23.78 -8.77
CA ARG A 96 3.15 -23.82 -8.60
C ARG A 96 3.74 -22.46 -8.23
N LEU A 97 3.23 -21.37 -8.81
CA LEU A 97 3.64 -20.00 -8.46
C LEU A 97 3.28 -19.66 -7.00
N VAL A 98 2.09 -20.06 -6.53
CA VAL A 98 1.66 -19.85 -5.15
C VAL A 98 2.59 -20.59 -4.18
N GLU A 99 2.91 -21.86 -4.46
CA GLU A 99 3.83 -22.65 -3.65
C GLU A 99 5.24 -22.03 -3.63
N MET A 100 5.77 -21.63 -4.80
CA MET A 100 7.07 -20.98 -4.89
C MET A 100 7.10 -19.63 -4.15
N THR A 101 6.01 -18.88 -4.17
CA THR A 101 5.92 -17.62 -3.42
C THR A 101 5.96 -17.85 -1.91
N LYS A 102 5.31 -18.92 -1.42
CA LYS A 102 5.40 -19.32 0.00
C LYS A 102 6.84 -19.67 0.38
N GLU A 103 7.54 -20.41 -0.48
CA GLU A 103 8.95 -20.72 -0.28
C GLU A 103 9.87 -19.50 -0.37
N ALA A 104 9.56 -18.53 -1.24
CA ALA A 104 10.31 -17.28 -1.32
C ALA A 104 10.18 -16.43 -0.04
N VAL A 105 9.00 -16.45 0.60
CA VAL A 105 8.77 -15.80 1.90
C VAL A 105 9.47 -16.57 3.03
N SER A 106 9.37 -17.91 3.07
CA SER A 106 10.05 -18.75 4.07
C SER A 106 11.58 -18.64 3.98
N GLY A 107 12.10 -18.55 2.76
CA GLY A 107 13.51 -18.41 2.44
C GLY A 107 14.11 -17.02 2.65
N ALA A 108 13.30 -16.06 3.14
CA ALA A 108 13.67 -14.65 3.35
C ALA A 108 14.14 -13.92 2.07
N LEU A 109 13.63 -14.31 0.90
CA LEU A 109 13.90 -13.60 -0.37
C LEU A 109 12.98 -12.40 -0.54
N THR A 110 11.77 -12.46 0.03
CA THR A 110 10.82 -11.34 0.09
C THR A 110 10.03 -11.37 1.39
N THR A 111 9.28 -10.30 1.66
CA THR A 111 8.45 -10.18 2.86
C THR A 111 6.97 -10.17 2.49
N THR A 112 6.12 -10.65 3.40
CA THR A 112 4.66 -10.55 3.26
C THR A 112 4.20 -9.11 3.03
N ARG A 113 4.86 -8.15 3.69
CA ARG A 113 4.60 -6.72 3.49
C ARG A 113 4.82 -6.29 2.04
N MET A 114 5.97 -6.64 1.47
CA MET A 114 6.33 -6.26 0.10
C MET A 114 5.35 -6.85 -0.93
N LEU A 115 4.85 -8.06 -0.68
CA LEU A 115 3.82 -8.70 -1.51
C LEU A 115 2.45 -8.03 -1.34
N MET A 116 2.06 -7.64 -0.12
CA MET A 116 0.80 -6.92 0.13
C MET A 116 0.74 -5.55 -0.54
N GLU A 117 1.89 -4.90 -0.76
CA GLU A 117 1.98 -3.61 -1.44
C GLU A 117 1.77 -3.71 -2.96
N ARG A 118 1.92 -4.89 -3.56
CA ARG A 118 1.92 -5.09 -5.03
C ARG A 118 0.91 -6.09 -5.56
N CYS A 119 0.68 -7.19 -4.86
CA CYS A 119 -0.15 -8.30 -5.32
C CYS A 119 -1.64 -8.08 -5.04
N GLU A 120 -2.48 -8.73 -5.86
CA GLU A 120 -3.92 -8.68 -5.72
C GLU A 120 -4.44 -9.56 -4.57
N SER A 121 -5.62 -9.22 -4.06
CA SER A 121 -6.24 -9.86 -2.89
C SER A 121 -6.45 -11.36 -3.06
N ASP A 122 -6.81 -11.82 -4.25
CA ASP A 122 -7.05 -13.25 -4.50
C ASP A 122 -5.75 -14.06 -4.45
N PHE A 123 -4.65 -13.50 -4.97
CA PHE A 123 -3.34 -14.14 -4.91
C PHE A 123 -2.79 -14.12 -3.47
N LEU A 124 -2.96 -13.00 -2.76
CA LEU A 124 -2.57 -12.86 -1.35
C LEU A 124 -3.28 -13.87 -0.44
N GLU A 125 -4.53 -14.20 -0.73
CA GLU A 125 -5.26 -15.26 -0.02
C GLU A 125 -4.65 -16.65 -0.30
N GLN A 126 -4.34 -16.96 -1.57
CA GLN A 126 -3.76 -18.25 -1.96
C GLN A 126 -2.41 -18.52 -1.30
N ILE A 127 -1.59 -17.48 -1.13
CA ILE A 127 -0.31 -17.58 -0.43
C ILE A 127 -0.46 -17.58 1.12
N GLY A 128 -1.66 -17.32 1.64
CA GLY A 128 -1.92 -17.27 3.09
C GLY A 128 -1.45 -15.97 3.76
N ALA A 129 -1.22 -14.90 2.99
CA ALA A 129 -0.75 -13.62 3.51
C ALA A 129 -1.85 -12.81 4.21
N ILE A 130 -3.12 -13.04 3.86
CA ILE A 130 -4.27 -12.34 4.42
C ILE A 130 -5.23 -13.32 5.12
N ALA A 131 -5.73 -12.91 6.29
CA ALA A 131 -6.74 -13.64 7.04
C ALA A 131 -8.15 -13.16 6.69
N GLY A 132 -9.11 -14.08 6.62
CA GLY A 132 -10.53 -13.74 6.40
C GLY A 132 -10.97 -13.61 4.93
N GLY A 133 -10.10 -13.99 3.99
CA GLY A 133 -10.42 -14.11 2.57
C GLY A 133 -10.34 -12.81 1.76
N SER A 134 -10.19 -12.96 0.45
CA SER A 134 -9.92 -11.86 -0.49
C SER A 134 -11.01 -10.80 -0.50
N GLN A 135 -12.28 -11.22 -0.44
CA GLN A 135 -13.43 -10.32 -0.47
C GLN A 135 -13.48 -9.38 0.75
N MET A 136 -13.14 -9.87 1.95
CA MET A 136 -13.11 -9.01 3.13
C MET A 136 -11.94 -8.02 3.07
N PHE A 137 -10.78 -8.47 2.59
CA PHE A 137 -9.63 -7.61 2.39
C PHE A 137 -9.93 -6.50 1.37
N TYR A 138 -10.50 -6.85 0.21
CA TYR A 138 -10.87 -5.90 -0.83
C TYR A 138 -11.88 -4.87 -0.32
N LYS A 139 -12.92 -5.29 0.41
CA LYS A 139 -13.88 -4.37 1.04
C LYS A 139 -13.20 -3.40 2.02
N LYS A 140 -12.23 -3.90 2.80
CA LYS A 140 -11.45 -3.06 3.72
C LYS A 140 -10.58 -2.06 2.96
N GLN A 141 -9.93 -2.47 1.88
CA GLN A 141 -9.14 -1.61 1.00
C GLN A 141 -9.99 -0.49 0.41
N VAL A 142 -11.15 -0.82 -0.18
CA VAL A 142 -12.11 0.17 -0.71
C VAL A 142 -12.51 1.16 0.39
N LYS A 143 -12.88 0.67 1.58
CA LYS A 143 -13.26 1.55 2.70
C LYS A 143 -12.15 2.52 3.12
N VAL A 144 -10.91 2.04 3.19
CA VAL A 144 -9.75 2.87 3.54
C VAL A 144 -9.47 3.90 2.44
N ASN A 145 -9.45 3.49 1.18
CA ASN A 145 -9.22 4.39 0.05
C ASN A 145 -10.32 5.45 -0.05
N THR A 146 -11.58 5.05 0.09
CA THR A 146 -12.70 6.00 0.08
C THR A 146 -12.58 6.99 1.23
N LYS A 147 -12.24 6.51 2.44
CA LYS A 147 -12.01 7.39 3.59
C LYS A 147 -10.86 8.37 3.33
N MET A 148 -9.76 7.91 2.77
CA MET A 148 -8.57 8.73 2.53
C MET A 148 -8.78 9.78 1.42
N LEU A 149 -9.52 9.43 0.36
CA LEU A 149 -9.69 10.29 -0.82
C LEU A 149 -10.90 11.22 -0.73
N TYR A 150 -11.98 10.80 -0.07
CA TYR A 150 -13.25 11.52 -0.12
C TYR A 150 -13.71 12.11 1.21
N LEU A 151 -13.16 11.68 2.35
CA LEU A 151 -13.47 12.36 3.61
C LEU A 151 -12.58 13.58 3.74
N GLN A 152 -13.21 14.74 3.79
CA GLN A 152 -12.55 15.95 4.25
C GLN A 152 -12.42 15.88 5.77
N ASN A 153 -11.25 16.23 6.29
CA ASN A 153 -11.10 16.49 7.72
C ASN A 153 -11.84 17.80 8.00
N LYS A 154 -13.01 17.67 8.62
CA LYS A 154 -13.88 18.78 8.98
C LYS A 154 -14.42 18.46 10.37
N PHE A 155 -13.97 19.21 11.37
CA PHE A 155 -14.37 18.98 12.74
C PHE A 155 -15.73 19.59 12.96
N ASN A 156 -16.71 18.76 13.34
CA ASN A 156 -18.11 19.18 13.50
C ASN A 156 -18.53 19.25 14.97
N LEU A 157 -17.83 18.54 15.86
CA LEU A 157 -18.13 18.53 17.29
C LEU A 157 -17.19 19.47 18.03
N LEU A 158 -17.73 20.20 19.01
CA LEU A 158 -16.96 21.16 19.82
C LEU A 158 -15.75 20.53 20.53
N ARG A 159 -15.85 19.23 20.88
CA ARG A 159 -14.76 18.49 21.53
C ARG A 159 -13.64 18.05 20.59
N GLU A 160 -13.90 18.04 19.29
CA GLU A 160 -12.91 17.66 18.28
C GLU A 160 -11.87 18.77 18.13
N GLU A 161 -12.31 20.03 18.08
CA GLU A 161 -11.45 21.21 18.02
C GLU A 161 -11.93 22.34 18.95
N SER A 162 -11.72 22.15 20.26
CA SER A 162 -12.20 23.09 21.27
C SER A 162 -11.57 24.47 21.16
N GLU A 163 -10.32 24.57 20.71
CA GLU A 163 -9.63 25.86 20.54
C GLU A 163 -10.28 26.69 19.42
N GLY A 164 -10.43 26.09 18.23
CA GLY A 164 -11.02 26.77 17.08
C GLY A 164 -12.43 27.27 17.36
N TYR A 165 -13.28 26.40 17.93
CA TYR A 165 -14.64 26.79 18.30
C TYR A 165 -14.70 27.86 19.40
N SER A 166 -13.81 27.79 20.41
CA SER A 166 -13.76 28.82 21.46
C SER A 166 -13.37 30.19 20.90
N LYS A 167 -12.44 30.23 19.94
CA LYS A 167 -12.05 31.47 19.25
C LYS A 167 -13.21 32.03 18.42
N VAL A 168 -13.92 31.18 17.67
CA VAL A 168 -15.13 31.60 16.92
C VAL A 168 -16.17 32.21 17.86
N ILE A 169 -16.52 31.54 18.96
CA ILE A 169 -17.50 32.04 19.93
C ILE A 169 -17.04 33.36 20.54
N THR A 170 -15.76 33.47 20.89
CA THR A 170 -15.19 34.71 21.44
C THR A 170 -15.27 35.86 20.44
N THR A 171 -14.96 35.59 19.17
CA THR A 171 -15.08 36.58 18.08
C THR A 171 -16.52 37.04 17.90
N LEU A 172 -17.48 36.11 17.89
CA LEU A 172 -18.91 36.41 17.73
C LEU A 172 -19.48 37.26 18.87
N ASN A 173 -18.98 37.08 20.10
CA ASN A 173 -19.48 37.80 21.29
C ASN A 173 -18.58 38.99 21.68
N ARG A 174 -17.66 39.41 20.81
CA ARG A 174 -16.66 40.45 21.13
C ARG A 174 -17.25 41.85 21.21
N PHE A 175 -18.24 42.13 20.36
CA PHE A 175 -18.86 43.44 20.25
C PHE A 175 -20.06 43.56 21.19
N GLY A 176 -20.29 44.77 21.67
CA GLY A 176 -21.48 45.11 22.46
C GLY A 176 -22.51 45.86 21.63
N LYS A 177 -23.67 46.12 22.22
CA LYS A 177 -24.77 46.84 21.57
C LYS A 177 -24.29 48.14 20.90
N ASP A 178 -24.71 48.35 19.64
CA ASP A 178 -24.45 49.54 18.82
C ASP A 178 -22.95 49.81 18.52
N THR A 179 -22.06 48.81 18.67
CA THR A 179 -20.62 48.96 18.39
C THR A 179 -20.17 48.40 17.04
N ILE A 180 -21.04 47.66 16.33
CA ILE A 180 -20.74 47.07 15.03
C ILE A 180 -20.98 48.09 13.90
N THR A 181 -19.96 48.28 13.06
CA THR A 181 -20.04 49.01 11.79
C THR A 181 -19.94 48.01 10.61
N ALA A 182 -20.27 48.45 9.40
CA ALA A 182 -20.16 47.59 8.21
C ALA A 182 -18.72 47.10 7.97
N GLU A 183 -17.72 47.96 8.21
CA GLU A 183 -16.30 47.66 8.03
C GLU A 183 -15.79 46.67 9.09
N THR A 184 -16.22 46.83 10.34
CA THR A 184 -15.85 45.91 11.43
C THR A 184 -16.51 44.54 11.25
N ALA A 185 -17.79 44.50 10.85
CA ALA A 185 -18.47 43.24 10.50
C ALA A 185 -17.73 42.48 9.38
N ALA A 186 -17.32 43.17 8.31
CA ALA A 186 -16.58 42.54 7.22
C ALA A 186 -15.22 41.96 7.67
N ALA A 187 -14.50 42.67 8.56
CA ALA A 187 -13.24 42.19 9.12
C ALA A 187 -13.42 40.93 9.99
N GLU A 188 -14.49 40.86 10.77
CA GLU A 188 -14.76 39.70 11.63
C GLU A 188 -15.25 38.49 10.84
N ILE A 189 -16.03 38.69 9.77
CA ILE A 189 -16.37 37.61 8.83
C ILE A 189 -15.09 36.99 8.23
N SER A 190 -14.14 37.83 7.79
CA SER A 190 -12.84 37.35 7.27
C SER A 190 -12.03 36.60 8.33
N THR A 191 -12.09 37.05 9.59
CA THR A 191 -11.45 36.38 10.73
C THR A 191 -12.08 35.00 10.98
N ILE A 192 -13.41 34.89 10.98
CA ILE A 192 -14.13 33.62 11.15
C ILE A 192 -13.82 32.66 9.99
N GLN A 193 -13.78 33.15 8.74
CA GLN A 193 -13.38 32.35 7.58
C GLN A 193 -11.94 31.83 7.71
N SER A 194 -11.03 32.66 8.25
CA SER A 194 -9.66 32.26 8.53
C SER A 194 -9.58 31.19 9.63
N LEU A 195 -10.41 31.30 10.68
CA LEU A 195 -10.50 30.28 11.75
C LEU A 195 -11.06 28.96 11.23
N ILE A 196 -12.10 29.01 10.37
CA ILE A 196 -12.66 27.83 9.69
C ILE A 196 -11.56 27.12 8.91
N GLY A 197 -10.78 27.84 8.10
CA GLY A 197 -9.72 27.25 7.29
C GLY A 197 -8.49 26.79 8.09
N TYR A 198 -8.14 27.48 9.18
CA TYR A 198 -6.96 27.14 9.98
C TYR A 198 -7.18 25.94 10.90
N PHE A 199 -8.38 25.82 11.48
CA PHE A 199 -8.74 24.74 12.40
C PHE A 199 -9.60 23.66 11.74
N ASP A 200 -9.77 23.68 10.41
CA ASP A 200 -10.64 22.73 9.68
C ASP A 200 -12.06 22.61 10.29
N LEU A 201 -12.64 23.74 10.74
CA LEU A 201 -13.95 23.73 11.40
C LEU A 201 -15.08 23.48 10.42
N ASP A 202 -16.16 22.85 10.88
CA ASP A 202 -17.35 22.69 10.08
C ASP A 202 -18.09 24.04 9.90
N PRO A 203 -18.23 24.60 8.68
CA PRO A 203 -18.91 25.88 8.48
C PRO A 203 -20.40 25.84 8.84
N ASN A 204 -21.06 24.69 8.72
CA ASN A 204 -22.45 24.53 9.14
C ASN A 204 -22.53 24.62 10.66
N ARG A 205 -21.59 23.98 11.37
CA ARG A 205 -21.53 24.08 12.84
C ARG A 205 -21.17 25.49 13.30
N VAL A 206 -20.26 26.17 12.61
CA VAL A 206 -19.94 27.58 12.88
C VAL A 206 -21.17 28.47 12.66
N PHE A 207 -21.97 28.19 11.63
CA PHE A 207 -23.22 28.90 11.40
C PHE A 207 -24.27 28.62 12.48
N ASP A 208 -24.38 27.38 12.99
CA ASP A 208 -25.23 27.09 14.15
C ASP A 208 -24.82 27.95 15.37
N LEU A 209 -23.52 28.01 15.66
CA LEU A 209 -23.00 28.83 16.76
C LEU A 209 -23.26 30.33 16.56
N PHE A 210 -23.21 30.81 15.31
CA PHE A 210 -23.60 32.17 14.97
C PHE A 210 -25.07 32.43 15.32
N LEU A 211 -25.98 31.51 14.96
CA LEU A 211 -27.39 31.63 15.31
C LEU A 211 -27.63 31.59 16.82
N ASP A 212 -26.95 30.71 17.55
CA ASP A 212 -27.03 30.64 19.02
C ASP A 212 -26.57 31.96 19.69
N CYS A 213 -25.49 32.57 19.18
CA CYS A 213 -25.00 33.86 19.67
C CYS A 213 -25.99 34.99 19.34
N PHE A 214 -26.56 34.97 18.14
CA PHE A 214 -27.57 35.94 17.71
C PHE A 214 -28.84 35.87 18.56
N GLU A 215 -29.34 34.66 18.87
CA GLU A 215 -30.48 34.47 19.76
C GLU A 215 -30.18 35.01 21.17
N SER A 216 -28.96 34.79 21.66
CA SER A 216 -28.54 35.23 22.99
C SER A 216 -28.35 36.76 23.08
N GLN A 217 -28.00 37.42 21.96
CA GLN A 217 -27.73 38.85 21.89
C GLN A 217 -28.36 39.49 20.64
N PRO A 218 -29.69 39.64 20.58
CA PRO A 218 -30.40 40.09 19.38
C PRO A 218 -30.18 41.58 19.05
N THR A 219 -29.58 42.34 19.96
CA THR A 219 -29.28 43.77 19.79
C THR A 219 -27.81 44.04 19.43
N ASN A 220 -27.02 42.99 19.23
CA ASN A 220 -25.64 43.08 18.76
C ASN A 220 -25.62 43.22 17.24
#